data_AF-A0A957TH10-F1
#
_entry.id   AF-A0A957TH10-F1
#
_cell.length_a   1.000
_cell.length_b   1.000
_cell.length_c   1.000
_cell.angle_alpha   90.00
_cell.angle_beta   90.00
_cell.angle_gamma   90.00
#
_symmetry.space_group_name_H-M   'P 1'
#
loop_
_entity.id
_entity.type
_entity.pdbx_description
1 polymer ?
#
loop_
_entity_poly.entity_id
_entity_poly.type
_entity_poly.pdbx_seq_one_letter_code
_entity_poly.pdbx_strand_id
1 'polypeptide(L)'
;PTFDVSSIVTVTPAESAACPAINPNIKLDMSFNISQGNNRDTINSKVLKFLNQGGSPQSVIKNIRSNSNSSIDSKSGERAIEADITGDGVLDLLIAPNLYISIFSCENRTYKLLDSFIPAEPHRVDLKAVEDANNNGILEIYIYINECLGGKCYSIRALEWNGTTLRSIIFDWTNSECTNLNEPFEVVLQDIDNDNIEELTLIGTIPPWPDEFLFPNRDETRVCKWNKEGFVFYRRKFSEPKYRFQALQDADIAAIQGEFTKAFNLYQRTISDQNLEWWTALRRFHEYEKLAKGYFNFYPTPTPDPTLTPDPAEYPSLAAYAYYRIILLHLVQGQEAEAASTYQTLQDTFGTDLYAKPYIEMATAFWEAYQSTQKMYDGCAAAIQYAVEHPEILTPLGSDYHGWQSHIYVPADVCPFR
;
A
#
# COMPACT_ATOMS: atom_id res chain seq x y z
N PRO A 1 -39.08 28.22 -3.14
CA PRO A 1 -38.83 27.34 -4.31
C PRO A 1 -39.67 26.07 -4.19
N THR A 2 -40.75 25.97 -4.97
CA THR A 2 -41.55 24.75 -5.11
C THR A 2 -40.83 23.77 -6.01
N PHE A 3 -40.54 22.58 -5.50
CA PHE A 3 -39.93 21.48 -6.25
C PHE A 3 -40.86 21.07 -7.40
N ASP A 4 -40.36 21.15 -8.63
CA ASP A 4 -41.11 20.76 -9.83
C ASP A 4 -40.76 19.31 -10.20
N VAL A 5 -41.67 18.41 -9.85
CA VAL A 5 -41.54 16.96 -10.09
C VAL A 5 -41.45 16.63 -11.59
N SER A 6 -41.89 17.54 -12.48
CA SER A 6 -41.79 17.34 -13.93
C SER A 6 -40.39 17.54 -14.51
N SER A 7 -39.47 18.11 -13.71
CA SER A 7 -38.05 18.24 -14.06
C SER A 7 -37.23 16.97 -13.80
N ILE A 8 -37.82 15.97 -13.14
CA ILE A 8 -37.19 14.67 -12.91
C ILE A 8 -37.35 13.85 -14.20
N VAL A 9 -36.26 13.73 -14.96
CA VAL A 9 -36.16 12.74 -16.04
C VAL A 9 -36.09 11.37 -15.37
N THR A 10 -37.23 10.69 -15.25
CA THR A 10 -37.23 9.27 -14.89
C THR A 10 -36.71 8.50 -16.09
N VAL A 11 -35.44 8.13 -16.04
CA VAL A 11 -34.87 7.13 -16.95
C VAL A 11 -35.69 5.87 -16.71
N THR A 12 -36.61 5.57 -17.62
CA THR A 12 -37.32 4.29 -17.61
C THR A 12 -36.24 3.24 -17.81
N PRO A 13 -36.02 2.32 -16.84
CA PRO A 13 -35.03 1.27 -17.01
C PRO A 13 -35.28 0.57 -18.34
N ALA A 14 -34.24 0.33 -19.13
CA ALA A 14 -34.38 -0.47 -20.34
C ALA A 14 -35.08 -1.79 -19.99
N GLU A 15 -35.91 -2.33 -20.90
CA GLU A 15 -36.49 -3.66 -20.68
C GLU A 15 -35.36 -4.64 -20.38
N SER A 16 -35.44 -5.30 -19.22
CA SER A 16 -34.45 -6.30 -18.79
C SER A 16 -34.19 -7.27 -19.95
N ALA A 17 -32.95 -7.28 -20.45
CA ALA A 17 -32.59 -8.12 -21.57
C ALA A 17 -32.82 -9.58 -21.17
N ALA A 18 -33.76 -10.25 -21.84
CA ALA A 18 -33.97 -11.68 -21.59
C ALA A 18 -32.77 -12.46 -22.15
N CYS A 19 -32.02 -13.16 -21.31
CA CYS A 19 -30.94 -14.02 -21.77
C CYS A 19 -31.44 -15.31 -22.42
N PRO A 20 -30.60 -16.03 -23.19
CA PRO A 20 -30.94 -17.36 -23.67
C PRO A 20 -31.54 -18.21 -22.54
N ALA A 21 -32.69 -18.84 -22.81
CA ALA A 21 -33.33 -19.70 -21.83
C ALA A 21 -32.39 -20.86 -21.45
N ILE A 22 -32.23 -21.10 -20.15
CA ILE A 22 -31.35 -22.15 -19.64
C ILE A 22 -31.88 -23.52 -20.09
N ASN A 23 -31.04 -24.29 -20.78
CA ASN A 23 -31.28 -25.66 -21.18
C ASN A 23 -30.39 -26.60 -20.36
N PRO A 24 -30.95 -27.35 -19.39
CA PRO A 24 -30.18 -28.19 -18.47
C PRO A 24 -29.51 -29.40 -19.16
N ASN A 25 -29.87 -29.70 -20.42
CA ASN A 25 -29.26 -30.78 -21.19
C ASN A 25 -27.94 -30.38 -21.85
N ILE A 26 -27.66 -29.07 -21.95
CA ILE A 26 -26.39 -28.58 -22.49
C ILE A 26 -25.32 -28.77 -21.43
N LYS A 27 -24.31 -29.56 -21.76
CA LYS A 27 -23.16 -29.80 -20.88
C LYS A 27 -21.95 -29.01 -21.37
N LEU A 28 -21.23 -28.46 -20.41
CA LEU A 28 -20.03 -27.71 -20.67
C LEU A 28 -18.86 -28.68 -20.93
N ASP A 29 -18.43 -28.79 -22.19
CA ASP A 29 -17.22 -29.52 -22.57
C ASP A 29 -15.98 -28.63 -22.39
N MET A 30 -15.50 -28.57 -21.15
CA MET A 30 -14.25 -27.89 -20.79
C MET A 30 -13.15 -28.89 -20.45
N SER A 31 -12.70 -29.61 -21.48
CA SER A 31 -11.48 -30.41 -21.49
C SER A 31 -10.19 -29.57 -21.62
N PHE A 32 -10.25 -28.24 -21.49
CA PHE A 32 -9.06 -27.40 -21.62
C PHE A 32 -8.29 -27.32 -20.31
N ASN A 33 -7.01 -27.67 -20.36
CA ASN A 33 -6.11 -27.53 -19.22
C ASN A 33 -5.76 -26.05 -19.02
N ILE A 34 -6.44 -25.38 -18.10
CA ILE A 34 -6.22 -23.97 -17.75
C ILE A 34 -4.73 -23.66 -17.43
N SER A 35 -3.98 -24.66 -16.96
CA SER A 35 -2.55 -24.52 -16.63
C SER A 35 -1.60 -24.50 -17.85
N GLN A 36 -2.05 -24.88 -19.05
CA GLN A 36 -1.18 -24.98 -20.24
C GLN A 36 -1.16 -23.72 -21.13
N GLY A 37 -1.62 -22.57 -20.62
CA GLY A 37 -1.59 -21.32 -21.42
C GLY A 37 -2.47 -21.41 -22.68
N ASN A 38 -3.58 -22.15 -22.61
CA ASN A 38 -4.52 -22.28 -23.72
C ASN A 38 -4.89 -20.90 -24.29
N ASN A 39 -4.93 -20.80 -25.61
CA ASN A 39 -5.27 -19.58 -26.34
C ASN A 39 -6.59 -18.99 -25.78
N ARG A 40 -6.51 -17.79 -25.20
CA ARG A 40 -7.65 -17.01 -24.65
C ARG A 40 -8.88 -17.10 -25.55
N ASP A 41 -8.66 -16.93 -26.85
CA ASP A 41 -9.74 -16.88 -27.84
C ASP A 41 -10.48 -18.22 -27.93
N THR A 42 -9.79 -19.34 -27.72
CA THR A 42 -10.39 -20.68 -27.65
C THR A 42 -11.26 -20.87 -26.41
N ILE A 43 -10.80 -20.39 -25.25
CA ILE A 43 -11.59 -20.47 -24.01
C ILE A 43 -12.83 -19.58 -24.15
N ASN A 44 -12.64 -18.32 -24.55
CA ASN A 44 -13.72 -17.35 -24.66
C ASN A 44 -14.77 -17.80 -25.69
N SER A 45 -14.35 -18.33 -26.85
CA SER A 45 -15.28 -18.86 -27.86
C SER A 45 -16.05 -20.10 -27.38
N LYS A 46 -15.44 -21.00 -26.61
CA LYS A 46 -16.14 -22.16 -26.02
C LYS A 46 -17.16 -21.75 -24.97
N VAL A 47 -16.80 -20.84 -24.06
CA VAL A 47 -17.72 -20.28 -23.06
C VAL A 47 -18.89 -19.60 -23.76
N LEU A 48 -18.60 -18.72 -24.73
CA LEU A 48 -19.61 -18.00 -25.48
C LEU A 48 -20.58 -18.94 -26.23
N LYS A 49 -20.04 -19.97 -26.88
CA LYS A 49 -20.85 -20.99 -27.57
C LYS A 49 -21.74 -21.74 -26.60
N PHE A 50 -21.23 -22.13 -25.44
CA PHE A 50 -21.99 -22.84 -24.42
C PHE A 50 -23.15 -21.99 -23.88
N LEU A 51 -22.87 -20.73 -23.51
CA LEU A 51 -23.88 -19.80 -23.00
C LEU A 51 -24.98 -19.54 -24.05
N ASN A 52 -24.59 -19.31 -25.31
CA ASN A 52 -25.54 -19.08 -26.41
C ASN A 52 -26.35 -20.31 -26.83
N GLN A 53 -25.96 -21.51 -26.39
CA GLN A 53 -26.76 -22.73 -26.55
C GLN A 53 -27.78 -22.94 -25.41
N GLY A 54 -27.83 -22.02 -24.44
CA GLY A 54 -28.65 -22.13 -23.22
C GLY A 54 -27.90 -22.76 -22.05
N GLY A 55 -26.57 -22.88 -22.09
CA GLY A 55 -25.79 -23.28 -20.93
C GLY A 55 -25.86 -22.23 -19.80
N SER A 56 -25.90 -22.67 -18.54
CA SER A 56 -25.97 -21.72 -17.41
C SER A 56 -24.58 -21.17 -17.03
N PRO A 57 -24.43 -19.86 -16.75
CA PRO A 57 -23.19 -19.28 -16.25
C PRO A 57 -22.67 -19.99 -14.99
N GLN A 58 -23.56 -20.43 -14.10
CA GLN A 58 -23.24 -21.24 -12.92
C GLN A 58 -22.52 -22.56 -13.24
N SER A 59 -22.79 -23.17 -14.40
CA SER A 59 -22.05 -24.36 -14.84
C SER A 59 -20.61 -24.00 -15.22
N VAL A 60 -20.38 -22.82 -15.80
CA VAL A 60 -19.04 -22.29 -16.10
C VAL A 60 -18.28 -22.02 -14.80
N ILE A 61 -18.90 -21.31 -13.85
CA ILE A 61 -18.32 -21.01 -12.54
C ILE A 61 -17.93 -22.29 -11.82
N LYS A 62 -18.86 -23.24 -11.70
CA LYS A 62 -18.60 -24.53 -11.04
C LYS A 62 -17.46 -25.30 -11.69
N ASN A 63 -17.40 -25.30 -13.03
CA ASN A 63 -16.33 -26.01 -13.74
C ASN A 63 -14.96 -25.34 -13.51
N ILE A 64 -14.86 -24.02 -13.62
CA ILE A 64 -13.62 -23.27 -13.36
C ILE A 64 -13.13 -23.53 -11.93
N ARG A 65 -14.03 -23.46 -10.93
CA ARG A 65 -13.71 -23.76 -9.53
C ARG A 65 -13.31 -25.22 -9.30
N SER A 66 -13.86 -26.17 -10.04
CA SER A 66 -13.50 -27.59 -9.92
C SER A 66 -12.18 -27.95 -10.61
N ASN A 67 -11.78 -27.18 -11.61
CA ASN A 67 -10.56 -27.39 -12.39
C ASN A 67 -9.36 -26.57 -11.89
N SER A 68 -9.57 -25.64 -10.97
CA SER A 68 -8.51 -24.93 -10.25
C SER A 68 -7.87 -25.83 -9.18
N ASN A 69 -7.30 -26.97 -9.58
CA ASN A 69 -6.59 -27.92 -8.71
C ASN A 69 -5.17 -27.44 -8.31
N SER A 70 -4.87 -26.14 -8.34
CA SER A 70 -3.56 -25.67 -7.92
C SER A 70 -3.50 -25.56 -6.39
N SER A 71 -2.98 -26.60 -5.76
CA SER A 71 -2.55 -26.70 -4.35
C SER A 71 -1.46 -25.70 -3.94
N ILE A 72 -1.34 -24.55 -4.63
CA ILE A 72 -0.22 -23.62 -4.49
C ILE A 72 -0.60 -22.36 -3.70
N ASP A 73 -1.88 -22.03 -3.51
CA ASP A 73 -2.21 -20.99 -2.52
C ASP A 73 -3.68 -21.09 -2.06
N SER A 74 -3.88 -21.41 -0.78
CA SER A 74 -5.21 -21.38 -0.14
C SER A 74 -5.77 -19.96 0.00
N LYS A 75 -5.01 -18.94 -0.44
CA LYS A 75 -5.44 -17.54 -0.56
C LYS A 75 -5.91 -17.15 -1.96
N SER A 76 -5.89 -18.09 -2.92
CA SER A 76 -6.34 -17.79 -4.29
C SER A 76 -7.81 -17.36 -4.28
N GLY A 77 -8.04 -16.12 -4.72
CA GLY A 77 -9.36 -15.53 -4.79
C GLY A 77 -10.29 -16.27 -5.76
N GLU A 78 -11.49 -15.75 -5.91
CA GLU A 78 -12.48 -16.31 -6.83
C GLU A 78 -11.91 -16.33 -8.27
N ARG A 79 -12.38 -17.25 -9.13
CA ARG A 79 -11.94 -17.32 -10.54
C ARG A 79 -13.07 -17.15 -11.54
N ALA A 80 -14.30 -17.06 -11.06
CA ALA A 80 -15.46 -16.77 -11.87
C ALA A 80 -16.64 -16.40 -10.97
N ILE A 81 -17.38 -15.36 -11.36
CA ILE A 81 -18.52 -14.80 -10.62
C ILE A 81 -19.58 -14.28 -11.60
N GLU A 82 -20.84 -14.21 -11.15
CA GLU A 82 -21.90 -13.45 -11.81
C GLU A 82 -22.16 -12.15 -11.05
N ALA A 83 -22.09 -11.01 -11.74
CA ALA A 83 -22.31 -9.68 -11.17
C ALA A 83 -22.74 -8.70 -12.28
N ASP A 84 -23.50 -7.67 -11.95
CA ASP A 84 -23.89 -6.61 -12.90
C ASP A 84 -22.73 -5.61 -13.05
N ILE A 85 -21.74 -5.96 -13.87
CA ILE A 85 -20.54 -5.15 -14.07
C ILE A 85 -20.85 -3.92 -14.91
N THR A 86 -21.83 -4.04 -15.82
CA THR A 86 -22.19 -2.95 -16.72
C THR A 86 -23.17 -1.94 -16.14
N GLY A 87 -23.84 -2.28 -15.03
CA GLY A 87 -24.86 -1.45 -14.38
C GLY A 87 -26.18 -1.41 -15.16
N ASP A 88 -26.44 -2.39 -16.03
CA ASP A 88 -27.63 -2.44 -16.88
C ASP A 88 -28.78 -3.27 -16.28
N GLY A 89 -28.58 -3.82 -15.07
CA GLY A 89 -29.51 -4.67 -14.36
C GLY A 89 -29.47 -6.15 -14.79
N VAL A 90 -28.56 -6.53 -15.68
CA VAL A 90 -28.35 -7.91 -16.14
C VAL A 90 -27.03 -8.43 -15.59
N LEU A 91 -27.04 -9.64 -15.03
CA LEU A 91 -25.81 -10.24 -14.52
C LEU A 91 -24.87 -10.62 -15.67
N ASP A 92 -23.65 -10.12 -15.59
CA ASP A 92 -22.53 -10.49 -16.42
C ASP A 92 -21.77 -11.66 -15.82
N LEU A 93 -21.23 -12.54 -16.66
CA LEU A 93 -20.29 -13.57 -16.24
C LEU A 93 -18.87 -13.05 -16.37
N LEU A 94 -18.18 -12.88 -15.24
CA LEU A 94 -16.75 -12.61 -15.20
C LEU A 94 -15.98 -13.91 -14.95
N ILE A 95 -14.92 -14.16 -15.73
CA ILE A 95 -14.00 -15.29 -15.53
C ILE A 95 -12.55 -14.82 -15.51
N ALA A 96 -11.74 -15.48 -14.68
CA ALA A 96 -10.30 -15.30 -14.54
C ALA A 96 -9.60 -16.68 -14.66
N PRO A 97 -9.51 -17.26 -15.87
CA PRO A 97 -9.02 -18.62 -16.02
C PRO A 97 -7.53 -18.71 -15.67
N ASN A 98 -6.70 -17.74 -16.04
CA ASN A 98 -5.28 -17.72 -15.62
C ASN A 98 -4.65 -16.34 -15.86
N LEU A 99 -4.28 -16.03 -17.09
CA LEU A 99 -3.45 -14.85 -17.43
C LEU A 99 -4.25 -13.62 -17.85
N TYR A 100 -5.57 -13.66 -17.69
CA TYR A 100 -6.48 -12.63 -18.16
C TYR A 100 -7.82 -12.75 -17.44
N ILE A 101 -8.61 -11.68 -17.50
CA ILE A 101 -10.03 -11.71 -17.17
C ILE A 101 -10.87 -11.50 -18.43
N SER A 102 -12.08 -12.03 -18.46
CA SER A 102 -13.05 -11.82 -19.53
C SER A 102 -14.44 -11.63 -18.98
N ILE A 103 -15.18 -10.70 -19.58
CA ILE A 103 -16.56 -10.36 -19.21
C ILE A 103 -17.48 -10.80 -20.35
N PHE A 104 -18.45 -11.64 -20.01
CA PHE A 104 -19.51 -12.04 -20.91
C PHE A 104 -20.81 -11.41 -20.45
N SER A 105 -21.36 -10.53 -21.28
CA SER A 105 -22.66 -9.91 -21.03
C SER A 105 -23.69 -10.41 -21.99
N CYS A 106 -24.94 -10.28 -21.59
CA CYS A 106 -26.10 -10.74 -22.29
C CYS A 106 -26.84 -9.58 -22.94
N GLU A 107 -26.67 -9.44 -24.25
CA GLU A 107 -27.32 -8.40 -25.04
C GLU A 107 -28.29 -9.02 -26.05
N ASN A 108 -29.54 -8.56 -26.08
CA ASN A 108 -30.52 -8.97 -27.09
C ASN A 108 -30.69 -10.50 -27.20
N ARG A 109 -30.80 -11.22 -26.07
CA ARG A 109 -30.89 -12.69 -26.01
C ARG A 109 -29.67 -13.44 -26.51
N THR A 110 -28.51 -12.80 -26.55
CA THR A 110 -27.25 -13.44 -26.91
C THR A 110 -26.14 -12.97 -25.98
N TYR A 111 -25.38 -13.91 -25.43
CA TYR A 111 -24.14 -13.57 -24.76
C TYR A 111 -23.11 -13.09 -25.80
N LYS A 112 -22.33 -12.09 -25.41
CA LYS A 112 -21.18 -11.54 -26.13
C LYS A 112 -20.01 -11.44 -25.17
N LEU A 113 -18.80 -11.53 -25.70
CA LEU A 113 -17.60 -11.08 -24.97
C LEU A 113 -17.59 -9.56 -25.03
N LEU A 114 -17.78 -8.89 -23.89
CA LEU A 114 -17.71 -7.42 -23.83
C LEU A 114 -16.28 -6.94 -23.88
N ASP A 115 -15.46 -7.47 -22.98
CA ASP A 115 -14.06 -7.08 -22.86
C ASP A 115 -13.22 -8.21 -22.27
N SER A 116 -11.92 -8.11 -22.46
CA SER A 116 -10.93 -8.95 -21.81
C SER A 116 -9.70 -8.12 -21.45
N PHE A 117 -9.41 -8.07 -20.16
CA PHE A 117 -8.18 -7.46 -19.67
C PHE A 117 -7.07 -8.52 -19.59
N ILE A 118 -5.93 -8.21 -20.21
CA ILE A 118 -4.69 -8.97 -20.11
C ILE A 118 -3.64 -8.03 -19.51
N PRO A 119 -2.96 -8.42 -18.41
CA PRO A 119 -1.77 -7.71 -17.96
C PRO A 119 -0.70 -7.67 -19.06
N ALA A 120 0.16 -6.64 -19.05
CA ALA A 120 1.21 -6.48 -20.07
C ALA A 120 2.21 -7.66 -20.11
N GLU A 121 2.36 -8.36 -18.98
CA GLU A 121 3.24 -9.50 -18.84
C GLU A 121 2.41 -10.77 -18.49
N PRO A 122 2.85 -11.98 -18.89
CA PRO A 122 2.08 -13.22 -18.79
C PRO A 122 2.02 -13.74 -17.35
N HIS A 123 1.28 -13.01 -16.53
CA HIS A 123 1.20 -13.17 -15.10
C HIS A 123 -0.15 -13.72 -14.68
N ARG A 124 -0.14 -14.52 -13.62
CA ARG A 124 -1.37 -15.06 -13.07
C ARG A 124 -2.24 -13.92 -12.55
N VAL A 125 -3.52 -13.97 -12.89
CA VAL A 125 -4.56 -13.05 -12.44
C VAL A 125 -5.54 -13.83 -11.56
N ASP A 126 -5.80 -13.31 -10.35
CA ASP A 126 -6.79 -13.86 -9.43
C ASP A 126 -7.81 -12.77 -9.06
N LEU A 127 -9.11 -13.10 -9.04
CA LEU A 127 -10.15 -12.15 -8.65
C LEU A 127 -10.22 -12.05 -7.13
N LYS A 128 -10.06 -10.84 -6.60
CA LYS A 128 -10.12 -10.56 -5.16
C LYS A 128 -11.53 -10.19 -4.72
N ALA A 129 -12.16 -9.23 -5.38
CA ALA A 129 -13.49 -8.73 -5.05
C ALA A 129 -14.20 -8.13 -6.27
N VAL A 130 -15.53 -8.04 -6.20
CA VAL A 130 -16.38 -7.32 -7.16
C VAL A 130 -17.44 -6.56 -6.37
N GLU A 131 -17.22 -5.27 -6.11
CA GLU A 131 -17.94 -4.47 -5.12
C GLU A 131 -18.01 -3.00 -5.60
N ASP A 132 -19.05 -2.25 -5.24
CA ASP A 132 -19.19 -0.81 -5.51
C ASP A 132 -18.58 -0.02 -4.33
N ALA A 133 -17.26 0.01 -4.29
CA ALA A 133 -16.48 0.60 -3.21
C ALA A 133 -16.54 2.14 -3.26
N ASN A 134 -16.67 2.72 -4.45
CA ASN A 134 -16.76 4.19 -4.60
C ASN A 134 -18.20 4.73 -4.50
N ASN A 135 -19.19 3.84 -4.36
CA ASN A 135 -20.62 4.12 -4.21
C ASN A 135 -21.20 4.95 -5.36
N ASN A 136 -20.78 4.66 -6.59
CA ASN A 136 -21.25 5.32 -7.81
C ASN A 136 -22.33 4.52 -8.56
N GLY A 137 -22.67 3.32 -8.09
CA GLY A 137 -23.65 2.43 -8.67
C GLY A 137 -23.11 1.50 -9.76
N ILE A 138 -21.80 1.52 -10.03
CA ILE A 138 -21.09 0.61 -10.94
C ILE A 138 -20.16 -0.24 -10.09
N LEU A 139 -20.08 -1.54 -10.38
CA LEU A 139 -19.19 -2.43 -9.63
C LEU A 139 -17.74 -2.28 -10.10
N GLU A 140 -16.83 -2.18 -9.14
CA GLU A 140 -15.40 -2.30 -9.36
C GLU A 140 -14.92 -3.75 -9.30
N ILE A 141 -13.96 -4.11 -10.15
CA ILE A 141 -13.32 -5.41 -10.18
C ILE A 141 -11.90 -5.28 -9.60
N TYR A 142 -11.65 -5.97 -8.49
CA TYR A 142 -10.35 -6.01 -7.84
C TYR A 142 -9.63 -7.30 -8.19
N ILE A 143 -8.44 -7.21 -8.78
CA ILE A 143 -7.64 -8.37 -9.19
C ILE A 143 -6.21 -8.32 -8.67
N TYR A 144 -5.71 -9.46 -8.21
CA TYR A 144 -4.28 -9.67 -7.99
C TYR A 144 -3.60 -10.06 -9.30
N ILE A 145 -2.46 -9.45 -9.58
CA ILE A 145 -1.56 -9.80 -10.68
C ILE A 145 -0.23 -10.22 -10.09
N ASN A 146 0.25 -11.40 -10.45
CA ASN A 146 1.55 -11.91 -10.03
C ASN A 146 2.65 -11.51 -11.02
N GLU A 147 3.26 -10.34 -10.82
CA GLU A 147 4.21 -9.66 -11.70
C GLU A 147 5.60 -10.29 -11.85
N CYS A 148 5.93 -11.42 -11.19
CA CYS A 148 7.25 -12.02 -11.39
C CYS A 148 7.26 -13.56 -11.41
N LEU A 149 8.22 -14.09 -12.18
CA LEU A 149 8.51 -15.52 -12.30
C LEU A 149 9.00 -16.06 -10.95
N GLY A 150 8.07 -16.50 -10.11
CA GLY A 150 8.37 -16.97 -8.76
C GLY A 150 7.21 -16.81 -7.76
N GLY A 151 6.16 -16.05 -8.10
CA GLY A 151 4.99 -15.89 -7.22
C GLY A 151 5.23 -14.99 -6.02
N LYS A 152 6.01 -13.91 -6.21
CA LYS A 152 6.53 -13.05 -5.14
C LYS A 152 6.51 -11.54 -5.44
N CYS A 153 5.89 -11.11 -6.53
CA CYS A 153 5.58 -9.70 -6.83
C CYS A 153 4.08 -9.54 -7.16
N TYR A 154 3.23 -9.15 -6.20
CA TYR A 154 1.79 -9.08 -6.39
C TYR A 154 1.50 -7.61 -6.54
N SER A 155 0.58 -7.32 -7.41
CA SER A 155 -0.03 -6.02 -7.48
C SER A 155 -1.53 -6.16 -7.52
N ILE A 156 -2.23 -5.19 -6.97
CA ILE A 156 -3.66 -5.07 -7.08
C ILE A 156 -3.98 -4.15 -8.26
N ARG A 157 -5.04 -4.46 -9.00
CA ARG A 157 -5.72 -3.51 -9.89
C ARG A 157 -7.16 -3.39 -9.45
N ALA A 158 -7.70 -2.18 -9.52
CA ALA A 158 -9.13 -1.92 -9.46
C ALA A 158 -9.55 -1.45 -10.87
N LEU A 159 -10.52 -2.15 -11.46
CA LEU A 159 -11.01 -1.92 -12.81
C LEU A 159 -12.50 -1.59 -12.77
N GLU A 160 -12.94 -0.58 -13.51
CA GLU A 160 -14.35 -0.19 -13.61
C GLU A 160 -14.78 -0.18 -15.08
N TRP A 161 -16.03 -0.50 -15.36
CA TRP A 161 -16.61 -0.42 -16.70
C TRP A 161 -16.99 1.02 -17.04
N ASN A 162 -16.41 1.56 -18.12
CA ASN A 162 -16.69 2.94 -18.55
C ASN A 162 -17.78 3.07 -19.64
N GLY A 163 -18.54 2.00 -19.90
CA GLY A 163 -19.49 1.91 -21.01
C GLY A 163 -18.93 1.28 -22.29
N THR A 164 -17.61 1.13 -22.41
CA THR A 164 -16.96 0.55 -23.60
C THR A 164 -15.86 -0.47 -23.30
N THR A 165 -15.10 -0.26 -22.23
CA THR A 165 -13.97 -1.12 -21.83
C THR A 165 -13.74 -1.00 -20.32
N LEU A 166 -13.04 -1.97 -19.75
CA LEU A 166 -12.50 -1.89 -18.41
C LEU A 166 -11.37 -0.87 -18.34
N ARG A 167 -11.46 0.04 -17.38
CA ARG A 167 -10.43 1.04 -17.10
C ARG A 167 -9.90 0.89 -15.69
N SER A 168 -8.58 1.05 -15.52
CA SER A 168 -7.99 1.17 -14.18
C SER A 168 -8.45 2.46 -13.51
N ILE A 169 -8.94 2.33 -12.28
CA ILE A 169 -9.34 3.44 -11.42
C ILE A 169 -8.36 3.66 -10.26
N ILE A 170 -7.20 3.00 -10.26
CA ILE A 170 -6.06 3.41 -9.44
C ILE A 170 -5.26 4.45 -10.22
N PHE A 171 -5.07 5.64 -9.65
CA PHE A 171 -4.36 6.75 -10.31
C PHE A 171 -2.86 6.46 -10.40
N ASP A 172 -2.25 6.80 -11.55
CA ASP A 172 -0.84 6.54 -11.88
C ASP A 172 -0.39 5.12 -11.49
N TRP A 173 -1.09 4.10 -11.99
CA TRP A 173 -0.89 2.71 -11.62
C TRP A 173 0.56 2.19 -11.79
N THR A 174 1.39 2.87 -12.58
CA THR A 174 2.81 2.53 -12.74
C THR A 174 3.67 2.93 -11.54
N ASN A 175 3.27 3.98 -10.80
CA ASN A 175 4.03 4.52 -9.65
C ASN A 175 3.16 4.69 -8.39
N SER A 176 1.96 4.13 -8.38
CA SER A 176 1.02 4.33 -7.29
C SER A 176 1.38 3.51 -6.06
N GLU A 177 1.40 4.13 -4.88
CA GLU A 177 1.52 3.38 -3.63
C GLU A 177 0.30 2.48 -3.34
N CYS A 178 -0.76 2.61 -4.15
CA CYS A 178 -2.00 1.84 -4.04
C CYS A 178 -2.00 0.53 -4.83
N THR A 179 -1.00 0.29 -5.68
CA THR A 179 -0.96 -0.92 -6.51
C THR A 179 -0.18 -2.05 -5.88
N ASN A 180 0.76 -1.79 -4.97
CA ASN A 180 1.59 -2.83 -4.41
C ASN A 180 1.99 -2.57 -2.96
N LEU A 181 2.11 -3.68 -2.23
CA LEU A 181 3.01 -3.83 -1.10
C LEU A 181 3.96 -4.97 -1.45
N ASN A 182 5.17 -4.98 -0.90
CA ASN A 182 6.06 -6.12 -1.11
C ASN A 182 5.38 -7.38 -0.51
N GLU A 183 5.37 -8.49 -1.27
CA GLU A 183 4.47 -9.64 -1.05
C GLU A 183 4.84 -10.67 0.06
N PRO A 184 3.87 -11.25 0.79
CA PRO A 184 2.45 -11.23 0.50
C PRO A 184 1.72 -10.13 1.27
N PHE A 185 0.74 -9.52 0.62
CA PHE A 185 -0.17 -8.57 1.26
C PHE A 185 -1.64 -8.95 1.06
N GLU A 186 -2.44 -8.62 2.05
CA GLU A 186 -3.88 -8.67 2.02
C GLU A 186 -4.44 -7.35 1.48
N VAL A 187 -5.52 -7.48 0.70
CA VAL A 187 -6.35 -6.36 0.26
C VAL A 187 -7.66 -6.44 1.03
N VAL A 188 -8.01 -5.34 1.70
CA VAL A 188 -9.27 -5.16 2.42
C VAL A 188 -9.96 -3.91 1.87
N LEU A 189 -11.24 -4.04 1.53
CA LEU A 189 -12.14 -2.92 1.28
C LEU A 189 -12.95 -2.70 2.55
N GLN A 190 -12.94 -1.47 3.06
CA GLN A 190 -13.66 -1.10 4.28
C GLN A 190 -13.83 0.41 4.33
N ASP A 191 -14.99 0.87 4.80
CA ASP A 191 -15.25 2.27 5.10
C ASP A 191 -14.63 2.64 6.47
N ILE A 192 -13.50 3.36 6.44
CA ILE A 192 -12.69 3.71 7.62
C ILE A 192 -13.14 5.01 8.28
N ASP A 193 -13.76 5.94 7.53
CA ASP A 193 -14.20 7.23 8.05
C ASP A 193 -15.72 7.46 8.06
N ASN A 194 -16.49 6.43 7.73
CA ASN A 194 -17.95 6.37 7.71
C ASN A 194 -18.58 7.35 6.70
N ASP A 195 -17.96 7.52 5.53
CA ASP A 195 -18.49 8.35 4.44
C ASP A 195 -19.30 7.55 3.40
N ASN A 196 -19.46 6.23 3.61
CA ASN A 196 -20.05 5.24 2.70
C ASN A 196 -19.24 5.03 1.41
N ILE A 197 -17.95 5.34 1.42
CA ILE A 197 -16.98 4.95 0.41
C ILE A 197 -15.98 4.02 1.10
N GLU A 198 -15.71 2.88 0.48
CA GLU A 198 -14.74 1.94 1.02
C GLU A 198 -13.32 2.31 0.57
N GLU A 199 -12.37 2.29 1.50
CA GLU A 199 -10.96 2.44 1.18
C GLU A 199 -10.31 1.12 0.79
N LEU A 200 -9.47 1.21 -0.23
CA LEU A 200 -8.54 0.16 -0.59
C LEU A 200 -7.38 0.14 0.42
N THR A 201 -7.39 -0.86 1.30
CA THR A 201 -6.36 -1.06 2.31
C THR A 201 -5.46 -2.23 1.94
N LEU A 202 -4.16 -1.97 1.82
CA LEU A 202 -3.13 -2.98 1.62
C LEU A 202 -2.45 -3.26 2.96
N ILE A 203 -2.33 -4.53 3.36
CA ILE A 203 -1.73 -4.96 4.63
C ILE A 203 -0.70 -6.04 4.37
N GLY A 204 0.57 -5.81 4.70
CA GLY A 204 1.63 -6.79 4.48
C GLY A 204 2.84 -6.58 5.37
N THR A 205 3.84 -7.45 5.24
CA THR A 205 5.12 -7.32 5.96
C THR A 205 6.22 -6.93 4.98
N ILE A 206 7.04 -5.93 5.31
CA ILE A 206 8.13 -5.44 4.47
C ILE A 206 9.49 -5.54 5.18
N PRO A 207 10.52 -6.15 4.55
CA PRO A 207 10.40 -7.15 3.49
C PRO A 207 9.65 -8.38 4.00
N PRO A 208 9.03 -9.15 3.11
CA PRO A 208 8.34 -10.39 3.46
C PRO A 208 9.18 -11.64 3.26
N TRP A 209 10.31 -11.55 2.55
CA TRP A 209 11.29 -12.63 2.41
C TRP A 209 12.62 -12.25 3.07
N PRO A 210 13.40 -13.25 3.51
CA PRO A 210 14.74 -13.01 4.03
C PRO A 210 15.67 -12.55 2.89
N ASP A 211 15.85 -11.25 2.77
CA ASP A 211 16.92 -10.60 1.98
C ASP A 211 17.65 -9.64 2.91
N GLU A 212 18.95 -9.86 3.10
CA GLU A 212 19.79 -9.17 4.08
C GLU A 212 19.67 -7.64 3.98
N PHE A 213 19.58 -7.11 2.77
CA PHE A 213 19.58 -5.65 2.54
C PHE A 213 18.26 -4.99 2.92
N LEU A 214 17.21 -5.78 3.14
CA LEU A 214 15.87 -5.26 3.30
C LEU A 214 15.44 -5.12 4.78
N PHE A 215 16.21 -5.68 5.73
CA PHE A 215 15.88 -5.70 7.15
C PHE A 215 16.03 -4.34 7.85
N PRO A 216 15.22 -4.06 8.89
CA PRO A 216 14.33 -4.99 9.60
C PRO A 216 12.95 -5.17 8.97
N ASN A 217 12.33 -6.33 9.21
CA ASN A 217 10.96 -6.60 8.80
C ASN A 217 9.96 -5.83 9.66
N ARG A 218 8.91 -5.31 9.03
CA ARG A 218 7.85 -4.57 9.70
C ARG A 218 6.52 -4.71 8.97
N ASP A 219 5.43 -4.77 9.72
CA ASP A 219 4.11 -4.78 9.10
C ASP A 219 3.75 -3.36 8.66
N GLU A 220 3.25 -3.24 7.44
CA GLU A 220 2.82 -2.02 6.80
C GLU A 220 1.35 -2.11 6.44
N THR A 221 0.63 -1.01 6.67
CA THR A 221 -0.73 -0.78 6.20
C THR A 221 -0.74 0.49 5.36
N ARG A 222 -1.12 0.36 4.08
CA ARG A 222 -1.39 1.50 3.19
C ARG A 222 -2.88 1.62 2.98
N VAL A 223 -3.39 2.83 3.09
CA VAL A 223 -4.79 3.16 2.84
C VAL A 223 -4.84 4.06 1.62
N CYS A 224 -5.71 3.72 0.68
CA CYS A 224 -5.99 4.50 -0.50
C CYS A 224 -7.45 4.91 -0.52
N LYS A 225 -7.70 6.20 -0.75
CA LYS A 225 -9.04 6.80 -0.76
C LYS A 225 -9.45 7.16 -2.17
N TRP A 226 -10.75 7.08 -2.43
CA TRP A 226 -11.35 7.61 -3.64
C TRP A 226 -11.30 9.13 -3.66
N ASN A 227 -10.76 9.73 -4.72
CA ASN A 227 -10.72 11.19 -4.89
C ASN A 227 -11.71 11.72 -5.94
N LYS A 228 -12.74 10.94 -6.30
CA LYS A 228 -13.70 11.16 -7.40
C LYS A 228 -13.21 10.81 -8.80
N GLU A 229 -11.91 10.63 -9.00
CA GLU A 229 -11.33 10.19 -10.27
C GLU A 229 -10.72 8.80 -10.18
N GLY A 230 -10.16 8.47 -9.00
CA GLY A 230 -9.48 7.22 -8.75
C GLY A 230 -9.13 7.01 -7.28
N PHE A 231 -8.69 5.81 -6.94
CA PHE A 231 -8.00 5.53 -5.69
C PHE A 231 -6.61 6.16 -5.71
N VAL A 232 -6.34 7.01 -4.73
CA VAL A 232 -5.06 7.67 -4.49
C VAL A 232 -4.54 7.35 -3.10
N PHE A 233 -3.22 7.40 -2.94
CA PHE A 233 -2.59 7.17 -1.65
C PHE A 233 -3.10 8.20 -0.63
N TYR A 234 -3.59 7.71 0.50
CA TYR A 234 -4.06 8.55 1.59
C TYR A 234 -3.08 8.55 2.76
N ARG A 235 -2.74 7.36 3.28
CA ARG A 235 -1.79 7.25 4.40
C ARG A 235 -1.12 5.90 4.47
N ARG A 236 0.02 5.88 5.15
CA ARG A 236 0.80 4.70 5.49
C ARG A 236 0.95 4.63 7.01
N LYS A 237 0.88 3.42 7.55
CA LYS A 237 1.12 3.10 8.95
C LYS A 237 1.99 1.86 9.04
N PHE A 238 2.91 1.84 10.00
CA PHE A 238 3.64 0.64 10.36
C PHE A 238 3.18 0.06 11.70
N SER A 239 3.47 -1.22 11.96
CA SER A 239 3.37 -1.80 13.31
C SER A 239 4.30 -1.07 14.29
N GLU A 240 4.03 -1.17 15.59
CA GLU A 240 4.79 -0.44 16.62
C GLU A 240 6.32 -0.56 16.45
N PRO A 241 7.07 0.53 16.64
CA PRO A 241 8.52 0.53 16.43
C PRO A 241 9.21 -0.37 17.46
N LYS A 242 10.09 -1.25 16.97
CA LYS A 242 11.00 -2.07 17.78
C LYS A 242 12.33 -1.35 18.00
N TYR A 243 12.80 -0.64 16.97
CA TYR A 243 14.08 0.06 16.98
C TYR A 243 13.90 1.57 17.14
N ARG A 244 14.89 2.23 17.73
CA ARG A 244 14.84 3.67 18.01
C ARG A 244 14.67 4.52 16.75
N PHE A 245 15.38 4.17 15.67
CA PHE A 245 15.25 4.87 14.39
C PHE A 245 13.84 4.70 13.78
N GLN A 246 13.16 3.57 14.01
CA GLN A 246 11.79 3.37 13.54
C GLN A 246 10.82 4.30 14.25
N ALA A 247 10.98 4.49 15.57
CA ALA A 247 10.15 5.42 16.33
C ALA A 247 10.32 6.86 15.84
N LEU A 248 11.56 7.25 15.49
CA LEU A 248 11.85 8.55 14.90
C LEU A 248 11.16 8.72 13.53
N GLN A 249 11.31 7.74 12.64
CA GLN A 249 10.71 7.79 11.29
C GLN A 249 9.18 7.80 11.33
N ASP A 250 8.59 7.01 12.23
CA ASP A 250 7.15 7.06 12.46
C ASP A 250 6.68 8.43 12.96
N ALA A 251 7.50 9.10 13.79
CA ALA A 251 7.21 10.44 14.25
C ALA A 251 7.23 11.45 13.08
N ASP A 252 8.20 11.33 12.18
CA ASP A 252 8.27 12.14 10.95
C ASP A 252 7.05 11.90 10.04
N ILE A 253 6.65 10.64 9.83
CA ILE A 253 5.44 10.29 9.06
C ILE A 253 4.20 10.91 9.72
N ALA A 254 4.04 10.77 11.03
CA ALA A 254 2.93 11.34 11.77
C ALA A 254 2.91 12.88 11.68
N ALA A 255 4.08 13.53 11.72
CA ALA A 255 4.20 14.97 11.59
C ALA A 255 3.76 15.47 10.21
N ILE A 256 4.18 14.80 9.14
CA ILE A 256 3.79 15.13 7.75
C ILE A 256 2.30 14.90 7.53
N GLN A 257 1.72 13.88 8.19
CA GLN A 257 0.28 13.58 8.15
C GLN A 257 -0.55 14.53 9.04
N GLY A 258 0.06 15.49 9.74
CA GLY A 258 -0.63 16.41 10.65
C GLY A 258 -1.07 15.78 11.98
N GLU A 259 -0.65 14.55 12.28
CA GLU A 259 -0.94 13.83 13.53
C GLU A 259 -0.01 14.31 14.67
N PHE A 260 0.02 15.61 14.97
CA PHE A 260 1.05 16.23 15.83
C PHE A 260 1.15 15.64 17.24
N THR A 261 0.04 15.28 17.88
CA THR A 261 0.06 14.62 19.20
C THR A 261 0.77 13.26 19.14
N LYS A 262 0.53 12.49 18.07
CA LYS A 262 1.18 11.19 17.87
C LYS A 262 2.67 11.38 17.54
N ALA A 263 2.99 12.34 16.68
CA ALA A 263 4.37 12.70 16.35
C ALA A 263 5.17 13.08 17.60
N PHE A 264 4.62 13.96 18.44
CA PHE A 264 5.24 14.37 19.71
C PHE A 264 5.51 13.16 20.62
N ASN A 265 4.53 12.28 20.80
CA ASN A 265 4.68 11.08 21.62
C ASN A 265 5.77 10.13 21.07
N LEU A 266 5.87 9.98 19.75
CA LEU A 266 6.89 9.13 19.12
C LEU A 266 8.30 9.75 19.21
N TYR A 267 8.46 11.07 19.05
CA TYR A 267 9.74 11.73 19.33
C TYR A 267 10.14 11.59 20.81
N GLN A 268 9.20 11.74 21.74
CA GLN A 268 9.47 11.53 23.17
C GLN A 268 9.88 10.08 23.47
N ARG A 269 9.25 9.08 22.83
CA ARG A 269 9.69 7.68 22.92
C ARG A 269 11.11 7.50 22.38
N THR A 270 11.43 8.13 21.24
CA THR A 270 12.79 8.12 20.68
C THR A 270 13.83 8.61 21.69
N ILE A 271 13.50 9.62 22.50
CA ILE A 271 14.39 10.19 23.52
C ILE A 271 14.49 9.34 24.79
N SER A 272 13.34 8.82 25.28
CA SER A 272 13.21 8.34 26.66
C SER A 272 12.94 6.84 26.82
N ASP A 273 12.45 6.16 25.77
CA ASP A 273 12.08 4.74 25.86
C ASP A 273 13.34 3.87 25.83
N GLN A 274 13.62 3.21 26.94
CA GLN A 274 14.76 2.29 27.10
C GLN A 274 14.49 0.91 26.48
N ASN A 275 13.24 0.60 26.14
CA ASN A 275 12.88 -0.66 25.49
C ASN A 275 13.07 -0.63 23.97
N LEU A 276 13.21 0.57 23.38
CA LEU A 276 13.58 0.69 21.97
C LEU A 276 15.00 0.19 21.77
N GLU A 277 15.12 -0.83 20.93
CA GLU A 277 16.38 -1.46 20.58
C GLU A 277 17.22 -0.54 19.66
N TRP A 278 18.54 -0.70 19.72
CA TRP A 278 19.50 -0.04 18.83
C TRP A 278 19.62 -0.77 17.48
N TRP A 279 20.12 -0.12 16.42
CA TRP A 279 20.26 -0.69 15.09
C TRP A 279 21.64 -0.44 14.48
N THR A 280 22.28 -1.50 13.96
CA THR A 280 23.57 -1.43 13.26
C THR A 280 23.58 -2.38 12.07
N ALA A 281 24.54 -2.21 11.16
CA ALA A 281 24.75 -3.15 10.05
C ALA A 281 24.98 -4.60 10.53
N LEU A 282 25.73 -4.81 11.61
CA LEU A 282 25.91 -6.15 12.21
C LEU A 282 24.60 -6.71 12.75
N ARG A 283 23.78 -5.84 13.37
CA ARG A 283 22.46 -6.25 13.85
C ARG A 283 21.51 -6.64 12.71
N ARG A 284 21.54 -5.89 11.61
CA ARG A 284 20.79 -6.22 10.38
C ARG A 284 21.12 -7.64 9.92
N PHE A 285 22.40 -7.95 9.80
CA PHE A 285 22.86 -9.28 9.41
C PHE A 285 22.37 -10.37 10.36
N HIS A 286 22.46 -10.14 11.68
CA HIS A 286 21.96 -11.08 12.69
C HIS A 286 20.45 -11.32 12.60
N GLU A 287 19.65 -10.27 12.43
CA GLU A 287 18.19 -10.42 12.28
C GLU A 287 17.83 -11.14 10.96
N TYR A 288 18.58 -10.88 9.89
CA TYR A 288 18.47 -11.62 8.63
C TYR A 288 18.72 -13.11 8.83
N GLU A 289 19.85 -13.50 9.45
CA GLU A 289 20.18 -14.92 9.65
C GLU A 289 19.13 -15.66 10.48
N LYS A 290 18.55 -15.00 11.50
CA LYS A 290 17.43 -15.56 12.29
C LYS A 290 16.23 -15.89 11.41
N LEU A 291 15.82 -14.99 10.52
CA LEU A 291 14.67 -15.22 9.64
C LEU A 291 15.01 -16.25 8.54
N ALA A 292 16.18 -16.11 7.91
CA ALA A 292 16.65 -17.00 6.85
C ALA A 292 16.67 -18.46 7.30
N LYS A 293 17.06 -18.72 8.56
CA LYS A 293 16.95 -20.06 9.15
C LYS A 293 15.53 -20.60 9.14
N GLY A 294 14.56 -19.80 9.61
CA GLY A 294 13.15 -20.21 9.68
C GLY A 294 12.56 -20.49 8.30
N TYR A 295 13.01 -19.74 7.29
CA TYR A 295 12.49 -19.84 5.94
C TYR A 295 13.13 -20.98 5.13
N PHE A 296 14.46 -21.11 5.20
CA PHE A 296 15.22 -22.01 4.34
C PHE A 296 15.56 -23.35 4.99
N ASN A 297 15.49 -23.49 6.33
CA ASN A 297 15.89 -24.70 7.06
C ASN A 297 17.35 -25.15 6.78
N PHE A 298 18.18 -24.30 6.15
CA PHE A 298 19.54 -24.61 5.71
C PHE A 298 20.64 -24.08 6.65
N TYR A 299 20.32 -23.19 7.60
CA TYR A 299 21.32 -22.52 8.44
C TYR A 299 21.24 -22.95 9.92
N PRO A 300 22.38 -23.21 10.60
CA PRO A 300 22.38 -23.38 12.05
C PRO A 300 21.85 -22.10 12.73
N THR A 301 21.28 -22.21 13.94
CA THR A 301 20.92 -21.02 14.73
C THR A 301 22.18 -20.18 14.91
N PRO A 302 22.17 -18.89 14.55
CA PRO A 302 23.23 -18.00 14.98
C PRO A 302 23.29 -18.10 16.50
N THR A 303 24.44 -18.50 17.04
CA THR A 303 24.69 -18.31 18.47
C THR A 303 24.55 -16.83 18.78
N PRO A 304 23.97 -16.43 19.93
CA PRO A 304 23.97 -15.04 20.35
C PRO A 304 25.37 -14.47 20.16
N ASP A 305 25.52 -13.53 19.24
CA ASP A 305 26.82 -13.01 18.89
C ASP A 305 27.24 -12.03 19.99
N PRO A 306 28.23 -12.37 20.83
CA PRO A 306 28.68 -11.50 21.92
C PRO A 306 29.33 -10.21 21.40
N THR A 307 29.56 -10.09 20.09
CA THR A 307 30.09 -8.89 19.43
C THR A 307 29.00 -7.88 19.02
N LEU A 308 27.72 -8.22 19.17
CA LEU A 308 26.61 -7.28 18.95
C LEU A 308 26.60 -6.22 20.05
N THR A 309 27.23 -5.08 19.76
CA THR A 309 27.26 -3.90 20.62
C THR A 309 26.48 -2.75 19.98
N PRO A 310 25.78 -1.92 20.79
CA PRO A 310 25.18 -0.69 20.30
C PRO A 310 26.22 0.22 19.64
N ASP A 311 25.82 0.94 18.60
CA ASP A 311 26.61 2.05 18.09
C ASP A 311 26.52 3.22 19.09
N PRO A 312 27.65 3.67 19.68
CA PRO A 312 27.64 4.81 20.60
C PRO A 312 27.12 6.11 19.96
N ALA A 313 27.13 6.23 18.63
CA ALA A 313 26.63 7.39 17.91
C ALA A 313 25.11 7.40 17.72
N GLU A 314 24.45 6.24 17.74
CA GLU A 314 23.04 6.12 17.37
C GLU A 314 22.13 6.90 18.32
N TYR A 315 22.22 6.63 19.63
CA TYR A 315 21.31 7.25 20.60
C TYR A 315 21.44 8.79 20.63
N PRO A 316 22.65 9.37 20.79
CA PRO A 316 22.76 10.83 20.85
C PRO A 316 22.31 11.49 19.54
N SER A 317 22.59 10.88 18.38
CA SER A 317 22.15 11.38 17.08
C SER A 317 20.63 11.43 16.96
N LEU A 318 19.97 10.28 17.18
CA LEU A 318 18.52 10.15 17.02
C LEU A 318 17.75 11.00 18.06
N ALA A 319 18.24 11.04 19.31
CA ALA A 319 17.61 11.83 20.37
C ALA A 319 17.77 13.34 20.12
N ALA A 320 18.95 13.80 19.70
CA ALA A 320 19.16 15.21 19.37
C ALA A 320 18.30 15.67 18.19
N TYR A 321 18.21 14.85 17.14
CA TYR A 321 17.30 15.11 16.03
C TYR A 321 15.84 15.12 16.48
N ALA A 322 15.41 14.16 17.32
CA ALA A 322 14.05 14.14 17.87
C ALA A 322 13.70 15.42 18.66
N TYR A 323 14.63 15.93 19.49
CA TYR A 323 14.45 17.22 20.15
C TYR A 323 14.27 18.36 19.15
N TYR A 324 15.13 18.43 18.12
CA TYR A 324 14.99 19.41 17.06
C TYR A 324 13.61 19.35 16.39
N ARG A 325 13.10 18.15 16.09
CA ARG A 325 11.77 17.97 15.52
C ARG A 325 10.64 18.40 16.46
N ILE A 326 10.79 18.20 17.76
CA ILE A 326 9.84 18.72 18.76
C ILE A 326 9.79 20.26 18.77
N ILE A 327 10.94 20.93 18.59
CA ILE A 327 10.97 22.40 18.42
C ILE A 327 10.08 22.81 17.24
N LEU A 328 10.22 22.14 16.09
CA LEU A 328 9.41 22.41 14.90
C LEU A 328 7.91 22.22 15.17
N LEU A 329 7.54 21.12 15.85
CA LEU A 329 6.14 20.84 16.19
C LEU A 329 5.53 21.91 17.10
N HIS A 330 6.28 22.39 18.09
CA HIS A 330 5.82 23.48 18.95
C HIS A 330 5.59 24.76 18.15
N LEU A 331 6.53 25.14 17.27
CA LEU A 331 6.41 26.35 16.47
C LEU A 331 5.24 26.31 15.49
N VAL A 332 5.00 25.18 14.83
CA VAL A 332 3.85 25.02 13.91
C VAL A 332 2.51 25.16 14.65
N GLN A 333 2.48 24.90 15.96
CA GLN A 333 1.31 25.06 16.83
C GLN A 333 1.26 26.42 17.55
N GLY A 334 2.20 27.34 17.28
CA GLY A 334 2.28 28.65 17.93
C GLY A 334 2.78 28.62 19.38
N GLN A 335 3.45 27.55 19.79
CA GLN A 335 3.94 27.29 21.15
C GLN A 335 5.41 27.70 21.30
N GLU A 336 5.71 28.99 21.14
CA GLU A 336 7.09 29.49 21.08
C GLU A 336 7.85 29.28 22.40
N ALA A 337 7.19 29.42 23.55
CA ALA A 337 7.82 29.22 24.85
C ALA A 337 8.27 27.76 25.05
N GLU A 338 7.43 26.81 24.64
CA GLU A 338 7.71 25.38 24.68
C GLU A 338 8.82 25.00 23.68
N ALA A 339 8.83 25.63 22.49
CA ALA A 339 9.91 25.48 21.52
C ALA A 339 11.25 25.95 22.10
N ALA A 340 11.29 27.13 22.72
CA ALA A 340 12.49 27.67 23.37
C ALA A 340 12.98 26.79 24.52
N SER A 341 12.06 26.28 25.36
CA SER A 341 12.39 25.36 26.44
C SER A 341 12.96 24.04 25.91
N THR A 342 12.42 23.53 24.80
CA THR A 342 12.90 22.30 24.15
C THR A 342 14.31 22.51 23.57
N TYR A 343 14.55 23.64 22.92
CA TYR A 343 15.88 24.01 22.42
C TYR A 343 16.91 24.11 23.55
N GLN A 344 16.57 24.75 24.67
CA GLN A 344 17.47 24.80 25.82
C GLN A 344 17.75 23.39 26.39
N THR A 345 16.73 22.54 26.48
CA THR A 345 16.88 21.16 26.94
C THR A 345 17.82 20.34 26.05
N LEU A 346 17.72 20.52 24.72
CA LEU A 346 18.64 19.91 23.77
C LEU A 346 20.10 20.32 24.05
N GLN A 347 20.34 21.62 24.21
CA GLN A 347 21.67 22.17 24.52
C GLN A 347 22.20 21.65 25.86
N ASP A 348 21.38 21.66 26.90
CA ASP A 348 21.78 21.23 28.25
C ASP A 348 22.07 19.72 28.31
N THR A 349 21.29 18.91 27.59
CA THR A 349 21.41 17.45 27.60
C THR A 349 22.59 16.96 26.76
N PHE A 350 22.81 17.55 25.59
CA PHE A 350 23.73 17.03 24.58
C PHE A 350 24.83 18.00 24.16
N GLY A 351 24.92 19.21 24.71
CA GLY A 351 25.83 20.27 24.24
C GLY A 351 27.32 19.93 24.26
N THR A 352 27.73 18.85 24.91
CA THR A 352 29.12 18.34 24.90
C THR A 352 29.28 16.97 24.24
N ASP A 353 28.18 16.37 23.77
CA ASP A 353 28.18 15.07 23.11
C ASP A 353 28.62 15.22 21.65
N LEU A 354 29.69 14.49 21.30
CA LEU A 354 30.31 14.59 19.98
C LEU A 354 29.39 14.10 18.85
N TYR A 355 28.52 13.13 19.12
CA TYR A 355 27.64 12.53 18.11
C TYR A 355 26.34 13.31 17.93
N ALA A 356 25.85 13.96 19.00
CA ALA A 356 24.71 14.87 18.91
C ALA A 356 25.06 16.22 18.28
N LYS A 357 26.33 16.62 18.34
CA LYS A 357 26.80 17.95 17.94
C LYS A 357 26.29 18.43 16.56
N PRO A 358 26.34 17.64 15.47
CA PRO A 358 25.86 18.11 14.17
C PRO A 358 24.37 18.46 14.16
N TYR A 359 23.55 17.74 14.93
CA TYR A 359 22.11 18.03 15.04
C TYR A 359 21.82 19.24 15.92
N ILE A 360 22.67 19.48 16.93
CA ILE A 360 22.62 20.71 17.73
C ILE A 360 22.97 21.91 16.85
N GLU A 361 24.04 21.83 16.06
CA GLU A 361 24.45 22.88 15.13
C GLU A 361 23.36 23.19 14.09
N MET A 362 22.71 22.15 13.52
CA MET A 362 21.54 22.30 12.66
C MET A 362 20.37 22.99 13.38
N ALA A 363 20.05 22.56 14.61
CA ALA A 363 18.98 23.16 15.41
C ALA A 363 19.27 24.62 15.76
N THR A 364 20.53 24.96 16.04
CA THR A 364 21.00 26.33 16.26
C THR A 364 20.81 27.19 15.01
N ALA A 365 21.23 26.70 13.84
CA ALA A 365 21.04 27.41 12.57
C ALA A 365 19.54 27.70 12.30
N PHE A 366 18.67 26.71 12.53
CA PHE A 366 17.23 26.90 12.47
C PHE A 366 16.76 27.98 13.45
N TRP A 367 17.13 27.85 14.73
CA TRP A 367 16.62 28.67 15.82
C TRP A 367 17.02 30.14 15.67
N GLU A 368 18.26 30.42 15.29
CA GLU A 368 18.76 31.79 15.07
C GLU A 368 18.03 32.48 13.90
N ALA A 369 17.87 31.77 12.78
CA ALA A 369 17.15 32.29 11.62
C ALA A 369 15.66 32.53 11.92
N TYR A 370 15.01 31.59 12.64
CA TYR A 370 13.64 31.76 13.12
C TYR A 370 13.52 32.96 14.06
N GLN A 371 14.37 33.08 15.09
CA GLN A 371 14.29 34.18 16.07
C GLN A 371 14.48 35.56 15.42
N SER A 372 15.35 35.66 14.40
CA SER A 372 15.58 36.92 13.69
C SER A 372 14.38 37.38 12.84
N THR A 373 13.57 36.45 12.34
CA THR A 373 12.55 36.73 11.30
C THR A 373 11.13 36.46 11.76
N GLN A 374 10.98 35.65 12.79
CA GLN A 374 9.72 35.05 13.28
C GLN A 374 8.99 34.26 12.18
N LYS A 375 9.75 33.69 11.23
CA LYS A 375 9.21 32.93 10.10
C LYS A 375 9.78 31.51 10.09
N MET A 376 8.88 30.52 10.20
CA MET A 376 9.22 29.10 10.09
C MET A 376 10.01 28.79 8.80
N TYR A 377 9.62 29.43 7.70
CA TYR A 377 10.27 29.29 6.40
C TYR A 377 11.77 29.62 6.44
N ASP A 378 12.17 30.71 7.10
CA ASP A 378 13.57 31.15 7.15
C ASP A 378 14.40 30.22 8.05
N GLY A 379 13.82 29.76 9.17
CA GLY A 379 14.41 28.71 10.01
C GLY A 379 14.62 27.40 9.25
N CYS A 380 13.58 26.91 8.56
CA CYS A 380 13.67 25.70 7.74
C CYS A 380 14.73 25.81 6.65
N ALA A 381 14.80 26.95 5.96
CA ALA A 381 15.82 27.17 4.93
C ALA A 381 17.25 27.04 5.50
N ALA A 382 17.49 27.55 6.71
CA ALA A 382 18.79 27.44 7.37
C ALA A 382 19.13 25.98 7.76
N ALA A 383 18.20 25.23 8.35
CA ALA A 383 18.42 23.82 8.67
C ALA A 383 18.64 22.95 7.42
N ILE A 384 17.87 23.18 6.35
CA ILE A 384 18.04 22.47 5.08
C ILE A 384 19.41 22.78 4.48
N GLN A 385 19.84 24.05 4.49
CA GLN A 385 21.16 24.44 4.00
C GLN A 385 22.27 23.75 4.80
N TYR A 386 22.13 23.68 6.12
CA TYR A 386 23.05 22.93 6.97
C TYR A 386 23.11 21.45 6.57
N ALA A 387 21.97 20.79 6.37
CA ALA A 387 21.91 19.39 5.94
C ALA A 387 22.49 19.16 4.53
N VAL A 388 22.45 20.17 3.64
CA VAL A 388 23.13 20.12 2.33
C VAL A 388 24.65 20.17 2.49
N GLU A 389 25.15 21.01 3.39
CA GLU A 389 26.58 21.14 3.68
C GLU A 389 27.14 19.96 4.49
N HIS A 390 26.27 19.28 5.23
CA HIS A 390 26.57 18.18 6.14
C HIS A 390 25.71 16.93 5.85
N PRO A 391 25.80 16.32 4.66
CA PRO A 391 24.94 15.19 4.29
C PRO A 391 25.12 13.96 5.18
N GLU A 392 26.25 13.84 5.90
CA GLU A 392 26.52 12.77 6.85
C GLU A 392 25.49 12.69 8.00
N ILE A 393 24.80 13.79 8.33
CA ILE A 393 23.77 13.79 9.39
C ILE A 393 22.51 13.02 8.98
N LEU A 394 22.33 12.69 7.70
CA LEU A 394 21.16 11.98 7.20
C LEU A 394 21.32 10.46 7.28
N THR A 395 22.56 9.97 7.40
CA THR A 395 22.86 8.54 7.46
C THR A 395 22.26 7.86 8.71
N PRO A 396 22.46 8.39 9.94
CA PRO A 396 21.91 7.77 11.14
C PRO A 396 20.38 7.79 11.18
N LEU A 397 19.73 8.70 10.45
CA LEU A 397 18.28 8.84 10.45
C LEU A 397 17.58 7.71 9.67
N GLY A 398 18.25 7.03 8.73
CA GLY A 398 17.62 6.03 7.87
C GLY A 398 18.36 5.69 6.57
N SER A 399 19.32 6.50 6.13
CA SER A 399 19.75 6.54 4.72
C SER A 399 20.80 5.50 4.28
N ASP A 400 21.08 4.46 5.06
CA ASP A 400 22.12 3.46 4.75
C ASP A 400 21.64 2.01 5.00
N TYR A 401 21.74 1.50 6.23
CA TYR A 401 21.49 0.08 6.56
C TYR A 401 20.14 -0.19 7.25
N HIS A 402 19.16 0.69 7.09
CA HIS A 402 17.90 0.66 7.85
C HIS A 402 16.75 -0.11 7.16
N GLY A 403 17.04 -0.74 6.02
CA GLY A 403 16.11 -1.61 5.30
C GLY A 403 15.06 -0.87 4.49
N TRP A 404 14.22 -1.63 3.79
CA TRP A 404 13.21 -1.08 2.86
C TRP A 404 12.05 -0.35 3.53
N GLN A 405 11.76 -0.67 4.78
CA GLN A 405 10.76 0.08 5.55
C GLN A 405 11.22 1.48 5.90
N SER A 406 12.51 1.77 5.72
CA SER A 406 13.11 3.02 6.13
C SER A 406 12.88 4.15 5.14
N HIS A 407 12.69 5.35 5.67
CA HIS A 407 12.75 6.57 4.89
C HIS A 407 14.21 6.89 4.52
N ILE A 408 14.48 7.10 3.23
CA ILE A 408 15.78 7.59 2.77
C ILE A 408 15.76 9.10 2.86
N TYR A 409 16.44 9.65 3.86
CA TYR A 409 16.41 11.07 4.13
C TYR A 409 17.20 11.86 3.08
N VAL A 410 16.57 12.92 2.59
CA VAL A 410 17.22 13.99 1.82
C VAL A 410 17.25 15.28 2.66
N PRO A 411 18.11 16.26 2.34
CA PRO A 411 18.21 17.49 3.13
C PRO A 411 16.89 18.22 3.35
N ALA A 412 15.93 18.14 2.43
CA ALA A 412 14.63 18.77 2.59
C ALA A 412 13.79 18.17 3.73
N ASP A 413 13.99 16.90 4.08
CA ASP A 413 13.17 16.19 5.07
C ASP A 413 13.38 16.68 6.50
N VAL A 414 14.53 17.31 6.76
CA VAL A 414 14.83 17.88 8.08
C VAL A 414 13.90 19.03 8.44
N CYS A 415 13.14 19.61 7.50
CA CYS A 415 12.11 20.61 7.78
C CYS A 415 10.93 20.56 6.79
N PRO A 416 9.90 19.72 7.01
CA PRO A 416 8.78 19.53 6.10
C PRO A 416 7.72 20.64 6.16
N PHE A 417 7.88 21.63 7.05
CA PHE A 417 6.88 22.69 7.32
C PHE A 417 7.14 23.97 6.53
N ARG A 418 7.71 23.85 5.34
CA ARG A 418 8.11 24.99 4.51
C ARG A 418 6.93 25.72 3.89
#